data_AF-A0A821QQF3-F1
#
_entry.id   AF-A0A821QQF3-F1
#
_cell.length_a   1.000
_cell.length_b   1.000
_cell.length_c   1.000
_cell.angle_alpha   90.00
_cell.angle_beta   90.00
_cell.angle_gamma   90.00
#
_symmetry.space_group_name_H-M   'P 1'
#
loop_
_entity.id
_entity.type
_entity.pdbx_description
1 polymer ?
#
loop_
_entity_poly.entity_id
_entity_poly.type
_entity_poly.pdbx_seq_one_letter_code
_entity_poly.pdbx_strand_id
1 'polypeptide(L)' 'MTDFYELLEIEKTSTDDEVKKAYRRLALKWHPDKNLSNKKEAEEKFKLISEAYEVLSD' A
#
# COMPACT_ATOMS: atom_id res chain seq x y z
N MET A 1 -16.81 1.22 -3.20
CA MET A 1 -15.93 1.97 -2.30
C MET A 1 -14.61 1.24 -2.32
N THR A 2 -13.52 1.91 -2.66
CA THR A 2 -12.19 1.32 -2.60
C THR A 2 -11.80 1.26 -1.13
N ASP A 3 -11.84 0.08 -0.51
CA ASP A 3 -11.44 -0.08 0.89
C ASP A 3 -9.91 -0.03 0.97
N PHE A 4 -9.37 1.19 1.03
CA PHE A 4 -7.94 1.46 1.21
C PHE A 4 -7.34 0.76 2.42
N TYR A 5 -8.15 0.55 3.46
CA TYR A 5 -7.79 -0.24 4.64
C TYR A 5 -7.53 -1.71 4.30
N GLU A 6 -8.37 -2.35 3.49
CA GLU A 6 -8.14 -3.72 3.04
C GLU A 6 -6.89 -3.82 2.15
N LEU A 7 -6.67 -2.81 1.29
CA LEU A 7 -5.49 -2.75 0.44
C LEU A 7 -4.20 -2.64 1.24
N LEU A 8 -4.19 -1.80 2.28
CA LEU A 8 -3.06 -1.68 3.19
C LEU A 8 -2.95 -2.85 4.18
N GLU A 9 -3.89 -3.79 4.15
CA GLU A 9 -4.00 -4.91 5.10
C GLU A 9 -4.03 -4.40 6.55
N ILE A 10 -4.82 -3.35 6.81
CA ILE A 10 -4.98 -2.70 8.12
C ILE A 10 -6.47 -2.59 8.48
N GLU A 11 -6.75 -2.38 9.76
CA GLU A 11 -8.11 -2.13 10.23
C GLU A 11 -8.55 -0.67 10.01
N LYS A 12 -9.86 -0.43 9.92
CA LYS A 12 -10.43 0.92 9.84
C LYS A 12 -10.18 1.79 11.08
N THR A 13 -9.79 1.14 12.18
CA THR A 13 -9.41 1.73 13.47
C THR A 13 -7.92 2.03 13.56
N SER A 14 -7.15 1.75 12.49
CA SER A 14 -5.70 1.89 12.52
C SER A 14 -5.26 3.35 12.61
N THR A 15 -4.16 3.56 13.32
CA THR A 15 -3.53 4.87 13.50
C THR A 15 -2.60 5.21 12.33
N ASP A 16 -2.29 6.50 12.13
CA ASP A 16 -1.35 6.96 11.09
C ASP A 16 0.00 6.23 11.12
N ASP A 17 0.47 5.85 12.32
CA ASP A 17 1.68 5.06 12.50
C ASP A 17 1.58 3.65 11.91
N GLU A 18 0.41 3.02 12.03
CA GLU A 18 0.10 1.73 11.44
C GLU A 18 -0.05 1.84 9.92
N VAL A 19 -0.71 2.90 9.43
CA VAL A 19 -0.78 3.21 7.98
C VAL A 19 0.63 3.37 7.41
N LYS A 20 1.52 4.12 8.07
CA LYS A 20 2.94 4.28 7.68
C LYS A 20 3.72 2.96 7.70
N LYS A 21 3.48 2.10 8.69
CA LYS A 21 4.15 0.79 8.79
C LYS A 21 3.67 -0.14 7.68
N ALA A 22 2.37 -0.18 7.43
CA ALA A 22 1.76 -0.96 6.37
C ALA A 22 2.25 -0.53 4.99
N TYR A 23 2.23 0.78 4.71
CA TYR A 23 2.78 1.36 3.49
C TYR A 23 4.22 0.90 3.25
N ARG A 24 5.11 1.06 4.22
CA ARG A 24 6.53 0.65 4.08
C ARG A 24 6.69 -0.84 3.81
N ARG A 25 5.92 -1.69 4.50
CA ARG A 25 5.94 -3.15 4.30
C ARG A 25 5.47 -3.52 2.88
N LEU A 26 4.37 -2.94 2.44
CA LEU A 26 3.77 -3.25 1.15
C LEU A 26 4.54 -2.63 -0.02
N ALA A 27 5.12 -1.44 0.14
CA ALA A 27 6.00 -0.80 -0.82
C ALA A 27 7.24 -1.67 -1.12
N LEU A 28 7.82 -2.28 -0.09
CA LEU A 28 8.94 -3.22 -0.26
C LEU A 28 8.51 -4.55 -0.90
N LYS A 29 7.30 -5.04 -0.56
CA LYS A 29 6.72 -6.27 -1.12
C LYS A 29 6.42 -6.12 -2.62
N TRP A 30 5.87 -4.98 -3.01
CA TRP A 30 5.47 -4.64 -4.38
C TRP A 30 6.50 -3.77 -5.11
N HIS A 31 7.73 -3.66 -4.60
CA HIS A 31 8.75 -2.87 -5.27
C HIS A 31 9.09 -3.46 -6.65
N PRO A 32 9.16 -2.66 -7.73
CA PRO A 32 9.41 -3.15 -9.08
C PRO A 32 10.76 -3.87 -9.23
N ASP A 33 11.76 -3.51 -8.42
CA ASP A 33 13.06 -4.20 -8.40
C ASP A 33 12.97 -5.64 -7.87
N LYS A 34 12.05 -5.92 -6.94
CA LYS A 34 11.84 -7.28 -6.41
C LYS A 34 10.86 -8.08 -7.28
N ASN A 35 10.05 -7.38 -8.07
CA ASN A 35 8.97 -7.93 -8.87
C ASN A 35 9.26 -7.80 -10.37
N LEU A 36 10.44 -8.30 -10.80
CA LEU A 36 10.90 -8.18 -12.19
C LEU A 36 10.00 -8.91 -13.19
N SER A 37 9.39 -10.03 -12.78
CA SER A 37 8.48 -10.86 -13.59
C SER A 37 7.04 -10.35 -13.60
N ASN A 38 6.64 -9.56 -12.61
CA ASN A 38 5.28 -9.06 -12.39
C ASN A 38 5.25 -7.54 -12.25
N LYS A 39 6.12 -6.82 -12.97
CA LYS A 39 6.26 -5.35 -12.88
C LYS A 39 4.93 -4.61 -13.00
N LYS A 40 4.06 -4.99 -13.93
CA LYS A 40 2.75 -4.34 -14.11
C LYS A 40 1.88 -4.43 -12.86
N GLU A 41 1.75 -5.64 -12.30
CA GLU A 41 0.93 -5.86 -11.11
C GLU A 41 1.55 -5.16 -9.90
N ALA A 42 2.88 -5.23 -9.77
CA ALA A 42 3.63 -4.54 -8.73
C ALA A 42 3.45 -3.02 -8.80
N GLU A 43 3.49 -2.44 -10.00
CA GLU A 43 3.27 -1.02 -10.25
C GLU A 43 1.83 -0.59 -9.94
N GLU A 44 0.82 -1.36 -10.37
CA GLU A 44 -0.58 -1.11 -10.02
C GLU A 44 -0.80 -1.17 -8.50
N LYS A 45 -0.32 -2.22 -7.84
CA LYS A 45 -0.42 -2.36 -6.38
C LYS A 45 0.30 -1.22 -5.68
N PHE A 46 1.52 -0.89 -6.09
CA PHE A 46 2.32 0.19 -5.51
C PHE A 46 1.63 1.55 -5.64
N LYS A 47 1.00 1.82 -6.79
CA LYS A 47 0.23 3.05 -7.03
C LYS A 47 -0.98 3.11 -6.09
N LEU A 48 -1.76 2.04 -6.02
CA LEU A 48 -2.92 1.97 -5.12
C LEU A 48 -2.51 2.12 -3.64
N ILE A 49 -1.40 1.51 -3.23
CA ILE A 49 -0.87 1.60 -1.86
C ILE A 49 -0.43 3.03 -1.53
N SER A 50 0.14 3.73 -2.51
CA SER A 50 0.55 5.14 -2.33
C SER A 50 -0.66 6.07 -2.24
N GLU A 51 -1.67 5.87 -3.09
CA GLU A 51 -2.93 6.61 -3.04
C GLU A 51 -3.68 6.37 -1.72
N ALA A 52 -3.77 5.11 -1.28
CA ALA A 52 -4.34 4.75 0.02
C ALA A 52 -3.62 5.45 1.18
N TYR A 53 -2.28 5.46 1.15
CA TYR A 53 -1.47 6.12 2.17
C TYR A 53 -1.68 7.63 2.18
N GLU A 54 -1.72 8.27 1.01
CA GLU A 54 -1.94 9.72 0.88
C GLU A 54 -3.33 10.12 1.40
N VAL A 55 -4.37 9.36 1.07
CA VAL A 55 -5.75 9.62 1.53
C VAL A 55 -5.95 9.35 3.02
N LEU A 56 -5.24 8.36 3.59
CA LEU A 56 -5.37 7.98 5.00
C LEU A 56 -4.40 8.73 5.92
N SER A 57 -3.40 9.40 5.37
CA SER A 57 -2.40 10.17 6.13
C SER A 57 -2.63 11.69 6.07
N ASP A 58 -3.62 12.15 5.29
CA ASP A 58 -4.12 13.53 5.27
C ASP A 58 -5.30 13.70 6.24
#